data_AF-A8G721-F1
#
_entry.id   AF-A8G721-F1
#
_cell.length_a   1.000
_cell.length_b   1.000
_cell.length_c   1.000
_cell.angle_alpha   90.00
_cell.angle_beta   90.00
_cell.angle_gamma   90.00
#
_symmetry.space_group_name_H-M   'P 1'
#
loop_
_entity.id
_entity.type
_entity.pdbx_description
1 polymer ?
#
loop_
_entity_poly.entity_id
_entity_poly.type
_entity_poly.pdbx_seq_one_letter_code
_entity_poly.pdbx_strand_id
1 'polypeptide(L)'
;MLNFFAIVLIIFIGLLILIFQNQKIKNAINIKRSYPNKVKRKKRSNNNFLNNKKNFSYKHEEKKISVFYKNSQRNKMFTLFQGNTEDKLKALKIAEELADKSTLPILRKGLRDISPEVVEISALLIRKFK
;
A
#
# COMPACT_ATOMS: atom_id res chain seq x y z
N MET A 1 -33.79 -18.47 -46.21
CA MET A 1 -32.81 -19.42 -45.65
C MET A 1 -31.78 -18.62 -44.89
N LEU A 2 -31.66 -18.80 -43.57
CA LEU A 2 -30.58 -18.15 -42.83
C LEU A 2 -29.26 -18.72 -43.34
N ASN A 3 -28.37 -17.84 -43.84
CA ASN A 3 -27.03 -18.24 -44.23
C ASN A 3 -26.35 -18.90 -43.03
N PHE A 4 -25.70 -20.04 -43.25
CA PHE A 4 -24.92 -20.74 -42.23
C PHE A 4 -23.98 -19.78 -41.47
N PHE A 5 -23.37 -18.85 -42.20
CA PHE A 5 -22.56 -17.76 -41.64
C PHE A 5 -23.29 -16.89 -40.62
N ALA A 6 -24.57 -16.56 -40.85
CA ALA A 6 -25.36 -15.76 -39.93
C ALA A 6 -25.62 -16.51 -38.61
N ILE A 7 -25.86 -17.82 -38.68
CA ILE A 7 -26.05 -18.67 -37.49
C ILE A 7 -24.76 -18.75 -36.68
N VAL A 8 -23.61 -18.95 -37.33
CA VAL A 8 -22.29 -18.97 -36.68
C VAL A 8 -21.98 -17.62 -36.02
N LEU A 9 -22.29 -16.50 -36.68
CA LEU A 9 -22.09 -15.15 -36.13
C LEU A 9 -22.90 -14.90 -34.87
N ILE A 10 -24.18 -15.32 -34.85
CA ILE A 10 -25.06 -15.17 -33.69
C ILE A 10 -24.51 -15.96 -32.48
N ILE A 11 -24.06 -17.20 -32.71
CA ILE A 11 -23.46 -18.03 -31.65
C ILE A 11 -22.17 -17.39 -31.13
N PHE A 12 -21.33 -16.88 -32.02
CA PHE A 12 -20.07 -16.24 -31.66
C PHE A 12 -20.26 -14.97 -30.82
N ILE A 13 -21.25 -14.14 -31.19
CA ILE A 13 -21.61 -12.93 -30.44
C ILE A 13 -22.15 -13.31 -29.04
N GLY A 14 -22.99 -14.35 -28.94
CA GLY A 14 -23.47 -14.86 -27.65
C GLY A 14 -22.34 -15.31 -26.73
N LEU A 15 -21.33 -15.99 -27.28
CA LEU A 15 -20.16 -16.47 -26.56
C LEU A 15 -19.27 -15.31 -26.06
N LEU A 16 -19.06 -14.28 -26.89
CA LEU A 16 -18.34 -13.06 -26.50
C LEU A 16 -19.05 -12.31 -25.35
N ILE A 17 -20.38 -12.14 -25.43
CA ILE A 17 -21.15 -11.46 -24.38
C ILE A 17 -21.06 -12.22 -23.05
N LEU A 18 -21.11 -13.56 -23.08
CA LEU A 18 -20.97 -14.41 -21.89
C LEU A 18 -19.61 -14.22 -21.20
N ILE A 19 -18.52 -14.18 -21.97
CA ILE A 19 -17.16 -13.99 -21.45
C ILE A 19 -17.01 -12.58 -20.83
N PHE A 20 -17.50 -11.55 -21.51
CA PHE A 20 -17.40 -10.16 -21.04
C PHE A 20 -18.27 -9.88 -19.80
N GLN A 21 -19.45 -10.49 -19.66
CA GLN A 21 -20.26 -10.36 -18.44
C GLN A 21 -19.54 -10.94 -17.21
N ASN A 22 -18.91 -12.11 -17.37
CA ASN A 22 -18.16 -12.75 -16.28
C ASN A 22 -16.94 -11.92 -15.82
N GLN A 23 -16.29 -11.16 -16.72
CA GLN A 23 -15.23 -10.22 -16.34
C GLN A 23 -15.75 -8.99 -15.60
N LYS A 24 -16.87 -8.40 -16.02
CA LYS A 24 -17.46 -7.23 -15.32
C LYS A 24 -17.93 -7.58 -13.91
N ILE A 25 -18.45 -8.79 -13.68
CA ILE A 25 -18.83 -9.27 -12.35
C ILE A 25 -17.58 -9.44 -11.45
N LYS A 26 -16.48 -9.99 -11.96
CA LYS A 26 -15.20 -10.07 -11.21
C LYS A 26 -14.66 -8.69 -10.82
N ASN A 27 -14.79 -7.70 -11.71
CA ASN A 27 -14.31 -6.34 -11.45
C ASN A 27 -15.26 -5.53 -10.53
N ALA A 28 -16.57 -5.82 -10.54
CA ALA A 28 -17.55 -5.17 -9.66
C ALA A 28 -17.57 -5.76 -8.23
N ILE A 29 -17.29 -7.06 -8.07
CA ILE A 29 -17.11 -7.70 -6.74
C ILE A 29 -15.85 -7.14 -6.06
N ASN A 30 -14.84 -6.70 -6.81
CA ASN A 30 -13.62 -6.10 -6.26
C ASN A 30 -13.79 -4.65 -5.77
N ILE A 31 -14.94 -3.99 -6.00
CA ILE A 31 -15.12 -2.56 -5.70
C ILE A 31 -16.17 -2.30 -4.62
N LYS A 32 -16.98 -3.29 -4.22
CA LYS A 32 -17.96 -3.11 -3.14
C LYS A 32 -17.64 -3.95 -1.90
N ARG A 33 -17.07 -3.24 -0.91
CA ARG A 33 -17.04 -3.52 0.54
C ARG A 33 -15.92 -4.44 1.04
N SER A 34 -14.76 -3.83 1.29
CA SER A 34 -13.91 -4.17 2.43
C SER A 34 -14.12 -3.16 3.57
N TYR A 35 -15.37 -2.99 4.00
CA TYR A 35 -15.63 -2.73 5.42
C TYR A 35 -15.71 -4.11 6.08
N PRO A 36 -14.83 -4.45 7.04
CA PRO A 36 -15.00 -5.67 7.79
C PRO A 36 -16.23 -5.49 8.68
N ASN A 37 -17.35 -6.10 8.26
CA ASN A 37 -18.41 -6.45 9.18
C ASN A 37 -17.75 -7.23 10.31
N LYS A 38 -17.77 -6.64 11.50
CA LYS A 38 -17.34 -7.24 12.76
C LYS A 38 -17.97 -8.61 12.88
N VAL A 39 -17.22 -9.65 12.53
CA VAL A 39 -17.52 -11.00 12.97
C VAL A 39 -17.47 -10.92 14.49
N LYS A 40 -18.64 -11.00 15.13
CA LYS A 40 -18.79 -11.24 16.57
C LYS A 40 -18.21 -12.63 16.86
N ARG A 41 -16.88 -12.75 16.82
CA ARG A 41 -16.18 -13.82 17.54
C ARG A 41 -16.38 -13.48 19.00
N LYS A 42 -17.14 -14.29 19.73
CA LYS A 42 -17.04 -14.38 21.19
C LYS A 42 -15.58 -14.75 21.51
N LYS A 43 -14.71 -13.75 21.57
CA LYS A 43 -13.34 -13.90 22.03
C LYS A 43 -13.38 -13.53 23.50
N ARG A 44 -13.35 -14.56 24.33
CA ARG A 44 -13.04 -14.51 25.77
C ARG A 44 -12.07 -13.36 26.03
N SER A 45 -12.52 -12.36 26.77
CA SER A 45 -11.69 -11.24 27.20
C SER A 45 -10.78 -11.73 28.33
N ASN A 46 -9.62 -12.22 27.94
CA ASN A 46 -8.38 -12.00 28.67
C ASN A 46 -7.46 -11.55 27.52
N ASN A 47 -6.94 -10.32 27.51
CA ASN A 47 -5.70 -10.01 28.18
C ASN A 47 -5.62 -8.51 28.44
N ASN A 48 -5.32 -8.19 29.71
CA ASN A 48 -4.84 -6.91 30.20
C ASN A 48 -3.52 -6.49 29.53
N PHE A 49 -3.49 -6.26 28.22
CA PHE A 49 -2.36 -5.57 27.62
C PHE A 49 -2.65 -4.07 27.67
N LEU A 50 -2.52 -3.55 28.89
CA LEU A 50 -2.36 -2.14 29.19
C LEU A 50 -1.49 -1.51 28.10
N ASN A 51 -2.03 -0.52 27.40
CA ASN A 51 -1.32 0.33 26.47
C ASN A 51 -0.27 1.15 27.25
N ASN A 52 0.83 0.52 27.65
CA ASN A 52 2.07 1.19 28.01
C ASN A 52 2.76 1.65 26.72
N LYS A 53 2.04 2.37 25.84
CA LYS A 53 2.70 3.13 24.78
C LYS A 53 3.27 4.36 25.44
N LYS A 54 4.51 4.25 25.92
CA LYS A 54 5.35 5.41 26.23
C LYS A 54 5.21 6.38 25.06
N ASN A 55 4.61 7.54 25.31
CA ASN A 55 4.56 8.62 24.35
C ASN A 55 6.01 9.11 24.17
N PHE A 56 6.74 8.44 23.29
CA PHE A 56 8.02 8.95 22.81
C PHE A 56 7.70 10.26 22.09
N SER A 57 7.95 11.36 22.79
CA SER A 57 7.92 12.71 22.24
C SER A 57 9.18 12.84 21.39
N TYR A 58 9.01 12.66 20.08
CA TYR A 58 10.08 12.88 19.12
C TYR A 58 10.32 14.39 19.04
N LYS A 59 11.53 14.84 19.41
CA LYS A 59 12.00 16.20 19.16
C LYS A 59 12.40 16.31 17.69
N HIS A 60 11.42 16.38 16.79
CA HIS A 60 11.68 16.82 15.43
C HIS A 60 11.06 18.20 15.23
N GLU A 61 11.87 19.13 14.73
CA GLU A 61 11.37 20.40 14.23
C GLU A 61 10.41 20.11 13.08
N GLU A 62 9.11 20.16 13.36
CA GLU A 62 8.09 20.05 12.33
C GLU A 62 8.23 21.24 11.39
N LYS A 63 8.94 21.04 10.26
CA LYS A 63 8.87 21.98 9.15
C LYS A 63 7.39 22.18 8.80
N LYS A 64 6.94 23.44 8.75
CA LYS A 64 5.58 23.84 8.33
C LYS A 64 5.39 23.52 6.84
N ILE A 65 5.22 22.24 6.55
CA ILE A 65 4.98 21.70 5.22
C ILE A 65 3.49 21.41 5.10
N SER A 66 2.89 21.79 3.97
CA SER A 66 1.47 21.52 3.73
C SER A 66 1.18 20.01 3.79
N VAL A 67 0.01 19.65 4.34
CA VAL A 67 -0.42 18.24 4.41
C VAL A 67 -0.47 17.62 3.01
N PHE A 68 -0.87 18.39 2.00
CA PHE A 68 -0.89 17.98 0.61
C PHE A 68 0.50 17.58 0.09
N TYR A 69 1.53 18.41 0.34
CA TYR A 69 2.89 18.09 -0.07
C TYR A 69 3.41 16.84 0.65
N LYS A 70 3.17 16.72 1.97
CA LYS A 70 3.55 15.50 2.72
C LYS A 70 2.91 14.25 2.12
N ASN A 71 1.63 14.32 1.74
CA ASN A 71 0.94 13.21 1.08
C ASN A 71 1.52 12.87 -0.29
N SER A 72 1.78 13.89 -1.11
CA SER A 72 2.39 13.71 -2.44
C SER A 72 3.75 13.03 -2.35
N GLN A 73 4.62 13.51 -1.46
CA GLN A 73 5.94 12.93 -1.24
C GLN A 73 5.88 11.51 -0.68
N ARG A 74 4.95 11.24 0.24
CA ARG A 74 4.72 9.87 0.72
C ARG A 74 4.36 8.92 -0.42
N ASN A 75 3.42 9.31 -1.28
CA ASN A 75 3.01 8.47 -2.41
C ASN A 75 4.20 8.21 -3.34
N LYS A 76 4.98 9.24 -3.66
CA LYS A 76 6.20 9.12 -4.47
C LYS A 76 7.24 8.20 -3.83
N MET A 77 7.44 8.32 -2.51
CA MET A 77 8.32 7.45 -1.75
C MET A 77 7.84 5.98 -1.82
N PHE A 78 6.54 5.71 -1.65
CA PHE A 78 5.97 4.36 -1.74
C PHE A 78 6.12 3.74 -3.13
N THR A 79 5.99 4.53 -4.19
CA THR A 79 6.17 4.04 -5.56
C THR A 79 7.64 3.72 -5.85
N LEU A 80 8.54 4.62 -5.46
CA LEU A 80 9.98 4.45 -5.67
C LEU A 80 10.55 3.26 -4.89
N PHE A 81 10.04 3.00 -3.67
CA PHE A 81 10.53 1.90 -2.85
C PHE A 81 10.21 0.50 -3.41
N GLN A 82 9.32 0.40 -4.42
CA GLN A 82 9.02 -0.84 -5.12
C GLN A 82 9.98 -1.11 -6.30
N GLY A 83 10.80 -0.11 -6.66
CA GLY A 83 11.72 -0.17 -7.79
C GLY A 83 13.04 -0.86 -7.47
N ASN A 84 14.06 -0.50 -8.25
CA ASN A 84 15.43 -0.99 -8.09
C ASN A 84 16.11 -0.35 -6.85
N THR A 85 17.37 -0.74 -6.60
CA THR A 85 18.15 -0.19 -5.48
C THR A 85 18.25 1.34 -5.53
N GLU A 86 18.48 1.93 -6.70
CA GLU A 86 18.58 3.39 -6.85
C GLU A 86 17.28 4.11 -6.49
N ASP A 87 16.14 3.56 -6.91
CA ASP A 87 14.84 4.12 -6.60
C ASP A 87 14.52 3.99 -5.12
N LYS A 88 14.91 2.89 -4.48
CA LYS A 88 14.84 2.75 -3.03
C LYS A 88 15.70 3.80 -2.33
N LEU A 89 16.91 4.08 -2.80
CA LEU A 89 17.75 5.14 -2.23
C LEU A 89 17.11 6.53 -2.40
N LYS A 90 16.51 6.82 -3.56
CA LYS A 90 15.72 8.05 -3.76
C LYS A 90 14.53 8.13 -2.79
N ALA A 91 13.85 7.02 -2.55
CA ALA A 91 12.76 6.95 -1.58
C ALA A 91 13.25 7.23 -0.14
N LEU A 92 14.41 6.69 0.25
CA LEU A 92 15.02 6.96 1.55
C LEU A 92 15.40 8.44 1.72
N LYS A 93 15.86 9.10 0.65
CA LYS A 93 16.12 10.54 0.66
C LYS A 93 14.84 11.35 0.91
N ILE A 94 13.72 10.96 0.33
CA ILE A 94 12.41 11.58 0.61
C ILE A 94 11.99 11.34 2.06
N ALA A 95 12.25 10.15 2.61
CA ALA A 95 11.96 9.85 4.01
C ALA A 95 12.76 10.75 4.95
N GLU A 96 14.04 10.98 4.67
CA GLU A 96 14.90 11.91 5.41
C GLU A 96 14.40 13.35 5.34
N GLU A 97 14.00 13.82 4.15
CA GLU A 97 13.46 15.18 3.96
C GLU A 97 12.15 15.39 4.74
N LEU A 98 11.27 14.40 4.73
CA LEU A 98 9.99 14.46 5.42
C LEU A 98 10.13 14.36 6.94
N ALA A 99 11.12 13.62 7.43
CA ALA A 99 11.40 13.38 8.85
C ALA A 99 10.16 13.03 9.70
N ASP A 100 9.19 12.34 9.09
CA ASP A 100 7.87 12.09 9.67
C ASP A 100 7.74 10.64 10.10
N LYS A 101 7.07 10.40 11.22
CA LYS A 101 6.75 9.07 11.75
C LYS A 101 6.00 8.20 10.74
N SER A 102 5.24 8.83 9.83
CA SER A 102 4.55 8.15 8.74
C SER A 102 5.48 7.42 7.75
N THR A 103 6.77 7.74 7.74
CA THR A 103 7.78 7.08 6.88
C THR A 103 8.35 5.79 7.49
N LEU A 104 8.21 5.58 8.81
CA LEU A 104 8.73 4.42 9.54
C LEU A 104 8.33 3.05 8.94
N PRO A 105 7.11 2.84 8.41
CA PRO A 105 6.76 1.56 7.79
C PRO A 105 7.65 1.19 6.61
N ILE A 106 8.06 2.17 5.80
CA ILE A 106 8.96 1.95 4.66
C ILE A 106 10.39 1.70 5.13
N LEU A 107 10.88 2.48 6.09
CA LEU A 107 12.22 2.26 6.64
C LEU A 107 12.33 0.84 7.24
N ARG A 108 11.29 0.36 7.91
CA ARG A 108 11.25 -1.02 8.43
C ARG A 108 11.24 -2.08 7.32
N LYS A 109 10.69 -1.79 6.14
CA LYS A 109 10.82 -2.65 4.97
C LYS A 109 12.26 -2.64 4.44
N GLY A 110 12.92 -1.48 4.44
CA GLY A 110 14.32 -1.34 4.02
C GLY A 110 15.32 -2.11 4.88
N LEU A 111 15.01 -2.34 6.16
CA LEU A 111 15.81 -3.25 7.00
C LEU A 111 15.80 -4.71 6.52
N ARG A 112 14.87 -5.09 5.65
CA ARG A 112 14.76 -6.44 5.07
C ARG A 112 15.21 -6.47 3.60
N ASP A 113 15.80 -5.39 3.12
CA ASP A 113 16.29 -5.31 1.74
C ASP A 113 17.53 -6.19 1.55
N ILE A 114 17.79 -6.55 0.29
CA ILE A 114 18.97 -7.32 -0.09
C ILE A 114 20.19 -6.38 -0.18
N SER A 115 19.98 -5.12 -0.59
CA SER A 115 21.07 -4.15 -0.70
C SER A 115 21.53 -3.69 0.70
N PRO A 116 22.81 -3.86 1.05
CA PRO A 116 23.33 -3.44 2.35
C PRO A 116 23.20 -1.92 2.55
N GLU A 117 23.37 -1.13 1.49
CA GLU A 117 23.26 0.33 1.53
C GLU A 117 21.85 0.78 1.93
N VAL A 118 20.82 0.13 1.39
CA VAL A 118 19.41 0.41 1.72
C VAL A 118 19.15 0.08 3.19
N VAL A 119 19.72 -1.02 3.69
CA VAL A 119 19.59 -1.46 5.09
C VAL A 119 20.25 -0.46 6.04
N GLU A 120 21.49 -0.05 5.76
CA GLU A 120 22.26 0.89 6.60
C GLU A 120 21.57 2.25 6.71
N ILE A 121 21.17 2.83 5.58
CA ILE A 121 20.47 4.13 5.56
C ILE A 121 19.13 4.01 6.28
N SER A 122 18.38 2.93 6.06
CA SER A 122 17.11 2.71 6.74
C SER A 122 17.28 2.64 8.27
N ALA A 123 18.30 1.92 8.75
CA ALA A 123 18.61 1.80 10.16
C ALA A 123 19.01 3.16 10.76
N LEU A 124 19.84 3.92 10.05
CA LEU A 124 20.28 5.25 10.45
C LEU A 124 19.09 6.22 10.56
N LEU A 125 18.19 6.24 9.58
CA LEU A 125 16.98 7.07 9.60
C LEU A 125 16.02 6.67 10.74
N ILE A 126 15.82 5.38 10.98
CA ILE A 126 15.02 4.91 12.12
C ILE A 126 15.61 5.38 13.45
N ARG A 127 16.94 5.37 13.58
CA ARG A 127 17.63 5.87 14.78
C ARG A 127 17.44 7.37 14.95
N LYS A 128 17.53 8.17 13.88
CA LYS A 128 17.26 9.61 13.91
C LYS A 128 15.82 9.92 14.32
N PHE A 129 14.87 9.10 13.89
CA PHE A 129 13.44 9.28 14.17
C PHE A 129 12.98 8.69 15.51
N LYS A 130 13.88 8.07 16.30
CA LYS A 130 13.57 7.44 17.60
C LYS A 130 13.88 8.40 18.75
#